data_AF-A0A258KFT2-F1
#
_entry.id   AF-A0A258KFT2-F1
#
_cell.length_a   1.000
_cell.length_b   1.000
_cell.length_c   1.000
_cell.angle_alpha   90.00
_cell.angle_beta   90.00
_cell.angle_gamma   90.00
#
_symmetry.space_group_name_H-M   'P 1'
#
loop_
_entity.id
_entity.type
_entity.pdbx_description
1 polymer ?
#
loop_
_entity_poly.entity_id
_entity_poly.type
_entity_poly.pdbx_seq_one_letter_code
_entity_poly.pdbx_strand_id
1 'polypeptide(L)'
;MNANIAAILYIVSGVLFILALRGLSSPVTSQAGNRNGMIGMAIAVGTTLATLWSQGALDIVTLGLILGGVAVGGGVGAVIARKVPMTSM
;
A
#
# COMPACT_ATOMS: atom_id res chain seq x y z
N MET A 1 -0.56 -6.67 18.02
CA MET A 1 -1.64 -6.91 17.05
C MET A 1 -2.16 -8.30 17.30
N ASN A 2 -3.47 -8.46 17.47
CA ASN A 2 -4.08 -9.78 17.57
C ASN A 2 -4.10 -10.42 16.16
N ALA A 3 -3.73 -11.69 16.06
CA ALA A 3 -3.68 -12.41 14.78
C ALA A 3 -5.01 -12.38 14.02
N ASN A 4 -6.14 -12.48 14.73
CA ASN A 4 -7.48 -12.43 14.13
C ASN A 4 -7.78 -11.04 13.56
N ILE A 5 -7.37 -9.97 14.26
CA ILE A 5 -7.56 -8.59 13.78
C ILE A 5 -6.69 -8.35 12.54
N ALA A 6 -5.44 -8.79 12.53
CA ALA A 6 -4.57 -8.70 11.35
C ALA A 6 -5.16 -9.45 10.15
N ALA A 7 -5.68 -10.67 10.36
CA ALA A 7 -6.34 -11.45 9.32
C ALA A 7 -7.56 -10.73 8.74
N ILE A 8 -8.42 -10.16 9.58
CA ILE A 8 -9.59 -9.38 9.13
C ILE A 8 -9.14 -8.17 8.31
N LEU A 9 -8.13 -7.42 8.78
CA LEU A 9 -7.62 -6.25 8.05
C LEU A 9 -7.02 -6.61 6.69
N TYR A 10 -6.34 -7.76 6.59
CA TYR A 10 -5.85 -8.25 5.30
C TYR A 10 -6.99 -8.66 4.37
N ILE A 11 -8.07 -9.28 4.87
CA ILE A 11 -9.25 -9.58 4.06
C ILE A 11 -9.90 -8.28 3.56
N VAL A 12 -10.07 -7.28 4.44
CA VAL A 12 -10.59 -5.96 4.06
C VAL A 12 -9.73 -5.30 2.99
N SER A 13 -8.40 -5.34 3.14
CA SER A 13 -7.47 -4.87 2.11
C SER A 13 -7.63 -5.62 0.79
N GLY A 14 -7.78 -6.94 0.83
CA GLY A 14 -8.01 -7.76 -0.36
C GLY A 14 -9.29 -7.38 -1.09
N VAL A 15 -10.39 -7.19 -0.37
CA VAL A 15 -11.66 -6.71 -0.94
C VAL A 15 -11.49 -5.34 -1.60
N LEU A 16 -10.78 -4.41 -0.97
CA LEU A 16 -10.50 -3.09 -1.55
C LEU A 16 -9.69 -3.17 -2.85
N PHE A 17 -8.72 -4.09 -2.95
CA PHE A 17 -7.99 -4.32 -4.19
C PHE A 17 -8.88 -4.88 -5.31
N ILE A 18 -9.78 -5.81 -4.99
CA ILE A 18 -10.76 -6.32 -5.96
C ILE A 18 -11.66 -5.17 -6.46
N LEU A 19 -12.14 -4.32 -5.55
CA LEU A 19 -12.94 -3.15 -5.90
C LEU A 19 -12.14 -2.10 -6.70
N ALA A 20 -10.83 -1.99 -6.46
CA ALA A 20 -9.94 -1.13 -7.23
C ALA A 20 -9.86 -1.58 -8.70
N LEU A 21 -9.58 -2.87 -8.92
CA LEU A 21 -9.51 -3.47 -10.26
C LEU A 21 -10.84 -3.33 -11.00
N ARG A 22 -11.97 -3.59 -10.33
CA ARG A 22 -13.31 -3.39 -10.90
C ARG A 22 -13.57 -1.93 -11.27
N GLY A 23 -13.17 -1.00 -10.40
CA GLY A 23 -13.38 0.43 -10.60
C GLY A 23 -12.59 0.99 -11.79
N LEU A 24 -11.39 0.44 -12.03
CA LEU A 24 -10.53 0.82 -13.17
C LEU A 24 -11.07 0.33 -14.53
N SER A 25 -12.04 -0.58 -14.57
CA SER A 25 -12.63 -1.10 -15.81
C SER A 25 -13.63 -0.15 -16.49
N SER A 26 -13.95 1.00 -15.87
CA SER A 26 -14.81 2.03 -16.49
C SER A 26 -14.28 3.43 -16.19
N PRO A 27 -14.28 4.36 -17.17
CA PRO A 27 -13.83 5.75 -16.95
C PRO A 27 -14.59 6.46 -15.83
N VAL A 28 -15.90 6.18 -15.71
CA VAL A 28 -16.78 6.84 -14.73
C VAL A 28 -16.39 6.45 -13.30
N THR A 29 -15.92 5.22 -13.08
CA THR A 29 -15.54 4.70 -11.75
C THR A 29 -14.03 4.70 -11.50
N SER A 30 -13.21 5.06 -12.48
CA SER A 30 -11.75 4.91 -12.41
C SER A 30 -11.11 5.66 -11.23
N GLN A 31 -11.59 6.87 -10.90
CA GLN A 31 -11.09 7.63 -9.77
C GLN A 31 -11.42 6.95 -8.42
N ALA A 32 -12.63 6.39 -8.30
CA ALA A 32 -13.04 5.65 -7.11
C ALA A 32 -12.26 4.33 -7.00
N GLY A 33 -12.02 3.63 -8.11
CA GLY A 33 -11.18 2.44 -8.17
C GLY A 33 -9.76 2.70 -7.67
N ASN A 34 -9.10 3.74 -8.20
CA ASN A 34 -7.76 4.12 -7.74
C ASN A 34 -7.73 4.47 -6.24
N ARG A 35 -8.75 5.19 -5.73
CA ARG A 35 -8.86 5.51 -4.30
C ARG A 35 -9.00 4.26 -3.43
N ASN A 36 -9.81 3.28 -3.85
CA ASN A 36 -9.94 2.01 -3.13
C ASN A 36 -8.59 1.27 -3.06
N GLY A 37 -7.82 1.29 -4.15
CA GLY A 37 -6.48 0.70 -4.20
C GLY A 37 -5.51 1.37 -3.22
N MET A 38 -5.49 2.71 -3.17
CA MET A 38 -4.65 3.46 -2.22
C MET A 38 -5.03 3.16 -0.76
N ILE A 39 -6.34 3.09 -0.44
CA ILE A 39 -6.80 2.76 0.91
C ILE A 39 -6.42 1.31 1.27
N GLY A 40 -6.60 0.36 0.35
CA GLY A 40 -6.19 -1.03 0.55
C GLY A 40 -4.70 -1.14 0.85
N MET A 41 -3.86 -0.50 0.04
CA MET A 41 -2.40 -0.48 0.25
C MET A 41 -2.02 0.12 1.62
N ALA A 42 -2.67 1.21 2.04
CA ALA A 42 -2.43 1.82 3.34
C ALA A 42 -2.79 0.88 4.51
N ILE A 43 -3.92 0.16 4.41
CA ILE A 43 -4.34 -0.82 5.43
C ILE A 43 -3.35 -1.99 5.49
N ALA A 44 -2.92 -2.54 4.35
CA ALA A 44 -1.97 -3.65 4.31
C ALA A 44 -0.63 -3.29 4.95
N VAL A 45 -0.06 -2.14 4.57
CA VAL A 45 1.22 -1.65 5.14
C VAL A 45 1.06 -1.35 6.63
N GLY A 46 0.00 -0.63 7.01
CA GLY A 46 -0.26 -0.31 8.42
C GLY A 46 -0.42 -1.55 9.30
N THR A 47 -1.13 -2.57 8.81
CA THR A 47 -1.32 -3.86 9.51
C THR A 47 0.01 -4.59 9.68
N THR A 48 0.84 -4.60 8.64
CA THR A 48 2.18 -5.22 8.67
C THR A 48 3.06 -4.54 9.71
N LEU A 49 3.15 -3.21 9.67
CA LEU A 49 3.94 -2.43 10.62
C LEU A 49 3.46 -2.60 12.06
N ALA A 50 2.15 -2.56 12.29
CA ALA A 50 1.58 -2.74 13.62
C ALA A 50 1.76 -4.17 14.16
N THR A 51 1.80 -5.17 13.27
CA THR A 51 2.12 -6.55 13.64
C THR A 51 3.58 -6.69 14.06
N LEU A 52 4.51 -6.17 13.24
CA LEU A 52 5.94 -6.16 13.55
C LEU A 52 6.25 -5.42 14.86
N TRP A 53 5.58 -4.28 15.09
CA TRP A 53 5.69 -3.52 16.34
C TRP A 53 5.31 -4.38 17.55
N SER A 54 4.19 -5.09 17.46
CA SER A 54 3.72 -5.90 18.58
C SER A 54 4.51 -7.17 18.85
N GLN A 55 5.27 -7.64 17.86
CA GLN A 55 6.18 -8.78 18.02
C GLN A 55 7.53 -8.35 18.62
N GLY A 56 7.75 -7.05 18.87
CA GLY A 56 9.03 -6.52 19.33
C GLY A 56 10.14 -6.62 18.28
N ALA A 57 9.78 -6.86 17.01
CA ALA A 57 10.73 -7.08 15.91
C ALA A 57 11.22 -5.77 15.25
N LEU A 58 10.79 -4.61 15.76
CA LEU A 58 11.19 -3.29 15.27
C LEU A 58 12.32 -2.73 16.12
N ASP A 59 13.55 -3.18 15.83
CA ASP A 59 14.75 -2.49 16.27
C ASP A 59 14.99 -1.22 15.42
N ILE A 60 15.77 -0.27 15.94
CA ILE A 60 16.11 1.01 15.29
C ILE A 60 16.71 0.75 13.90
N VAL A 61 17.55 -0.27 13.77
CA VAL A 61 18.15 -0.66 12.49
C VAL A 61 17.08 -1.14 11.50
N THR A 62 16.20 -2.05 11.92
CA THR A 62 15.10 -2.57 11.09
C THR A 62 14.17 -1.47 10.63
N LEU A 63 13.79 -0.55 11.53
CA LEU A 63 12.94 0.59 11.20
C LEU A 63 13.63 1.53 10.20
N GLY A 64 14.93 1.78 10.40
CA GLY A 64 15.76 2.57 9.47
C GLY A 64 15.81 1.95 8.07
N LEU A 65 15.95 0.62 7.97
CA LEU A 65 15.94 -0.09 6.70
C LEU A 65 14.58 -0.03 6.00
N ILE A 66 13.48 -0.21 6.73
CA ILE A 66 12.11 -0.11 6.16
C ILE A 66 11.87 1.31 5.64
N LEU A 67 12.10 2.32 6.48
CA LEU A 67 11.88 3.72 6.10
C LEU A 67 12.81 4.14 4.95
N GLY A 68 14.08 3.74 4.99
CA GLY A 68 15.03 3.97 3.91
C GLY A 68 14.58 3.35 2.59
N GLY A 69 14.15 2.08 2.60
CA GLY A 69 13.64 1.39 1.43
C GLY A 69 12.38 2.04 0.85
N VAL A 70 11.42 2.39 1.71
CA VAL A 70 10.17 3.06 1.28
C VAL A 70 10.46 4.46 0.73
N ALA A 71 11.34 5.23 1.38
CA ALA A 71 11.70 6.57 0.93
C ALA A 71 12.43 6.55 -0.42
N VAL A 72 13.40 5.65 -0.59
CA VAL A 72 14.16 5.52 -1.84
C VAL A 72 13.26 4.98 -2.96
N GLY A 73 12.60 3.85 -2.74
CA GLY A 73 11.75 3.22 -3.75
C GLY A 73 10.53 4.07 -4.12
N GLY A 74 9.80 4.54 -3.12
CA GLY A 74 8.62 5.40 -3.31
C GLY A 74 8.99 6.77 -3.87
N GLY A 75 10.10 7.36 -3.42
CA GLY A 75 10.59 8.65 -3.92
C GLY A 75 11.01 8.57 -5.38
N VAL A 76 11.91 7.65 -5.72
CA VAL A 76 12.38 7.45 -7.11
C VAL A 76 11.21 7.08 -8.02
N GLY A 77 10.34 6.16 -7.59
CA GLY A 77 9.15 5.78 -8.35
C GLY A 77 8.20 6.96 -8.61
N ALA A 78 7.94 7.79 -7.61
CA ALA A 78 7.10 8.98 -7.76
C ALA A 78 7.72 10.03 -8.69
N VAL A 79 9.04 10.23 -8.63
CA VAL A 79 9.74 11.16 -9.53
C VAL A 79 9.66 10.67 -10.98
N ILE A 80 9.92 9.38 -11.23
CA ILE A 80 9.87 8.80 -12.57
C ILE A 80 8.44 8.84 -13.11
N ALA A 81 7.45 8.43 -12.31
CA ALA A 81 6.04 8.43 -12.71
C ALA A 81 5.52 9.83 -13.11
N ARG A 82 6.07 10.90 -12.53
CA ARG A 82 5.74 12.29 -12.90
C ARG A 82 6.46 12.79 -14.17
N LYS A 83 7.60 12.20 -14.51
CA LYS A 83 8.47 12.66 -15.61
C LYS A 83 8.26 11.89 -16.92
N VAL A 84 7.82 10.63 -16.86
CA VAL A 84 7.63 9.81 -18.05
C VAL A 84 6.45 10.33 -18.88
N PRO A 85 6.63 10.60 -20.19
CA PRO A 85 5.53 10.96 -21.07
C PRO A 85 4.49 9.85 -21.17
N MET A 86 3.20 10.20 -21.23
CA MET A 86 2.11 9.23 -21.37
C MET A 86 2.19 8.41 -22.68
N THR A 87 2.98 8.85 -23.67
CA THR A 87 3.25 8.12 -24.92
C THR A 87 4.22 6.95 -24.74
N SER A 88 4.81 6.81 -23.57
CA SER A 88 5.82 5.79 -23.24
C SER A 88 5.41 4.93 -22.04
N MET A 89 4.12 4.98 -21.66
CA MET A 89 3.52 4.21 -20.56
C MET A 89 3.01 2.85 -21.05
#